data_AF-A0A9D5MGX2-F1
#
_entry.id   AF-A0A9D5MGX2-F1
#
_cell.length_a   1.000
_cell.length_b   1.000
_cell.length_c   1.000
_cell.angle_alpha   90.00
_cell.angle_beta   90.00
_cell.angle_gamma   90.00
#
_symmetry.space_group_name_H-M   'P 1'
#
loop_
_entity.id
_entity.type
_entity.pdbx_description
1 polymer ?
#
loop_
_entity_poly.entity_id
_entity_poly.type
_entity_poly.pdbx_seq_one_letter_code
_entity_poly.pdbx_strand_id
1 'polypeptide(L)'
;MIRQQAFTGERRRMLKGNLHAHTTRSDGWTTPEELIRLYRERGYDFLALTDHRFYNLKSFAPDEDILVVPGMELDYTLPQPGPECRHATHIVCLGPREGNGLAQDQRFERYKVVDQFELQGHLDELHARGNLTVLAHPQWSSTSFDEFRYLQGNFAMEIWNTCSVHDAACDSDAAYWDFFLREGKRIYGVAVDDCHRPEHFARSFVMVNAPRDVPAILNALNEGAFYASTGPVIEDFYYDGGRAVVKCSPACQIRFHFGFSPTHIVRANDALLKGAVFDVPDCYTYIRASVVDPFGNKAWTNPIFLKEV
;
A
#
# COMPACT_ATOMS: atom_id res chain seq x y z
N MET A 1 8.24 0.91 -25.70
CA MET A 1 7.15 0.98 -24.71
C MET A 1 7.45 0.16 -23.47
N ILE A 2 7.44 0.80 -22.29
CA ILE A 2 7.42 0.15 -20.97
C ILE A 2 6.06 0.45 -20.37
N ARG A 3 5.28 -0.57 -20.00
CA ARG A 3 3.95 -0.40 -19.40
C ARG A 3 4.01 -0.82 -17.93
N GLN A 4 3.31 -0.11 -17.06
CA GLN A 4 3.24 -0.44 -15.64
C GLN A 4 2.53 -1.80 -15.44
N GLN A 5 3.02 -2.62 -14.52
CA GLN A 5 2.66 -4.05 -14.44
C GLN A 5 1.17 -4.32 -14.18
N ALA A 6 0.44 -3.39 -13.55
CA ALA A 6 -1.00 -3.54 -13.34
C ALA A 6 -1.79 -3.58 -14.65
N PHE A 7 -1.18 -3.12 -15.76
CA PHE A 7 -1.81 -3.01 -17.08
C PHE A 7 -1.16 -3.91 -18.14
N THR A 8 -0.27 -4.82 -17.74
CA THR A 8 0.34 -5.83 -18.62
C THR A 8 -0.43 -7.16 -18.56
N GLY A 9 -0.07 -8.11 -19.43
CA GLY A 9 -0.66 -9.45 -19.43
C GLY A 9 -2.12 -9.50 -19.90
N GLU A 10 -2.85 -10.52 -19.44
CA GLU A 10 -4.26 -10.69 -19.74
C GLU A 10 -5.11 -9.55 -19.15
N ARG A 11 -5.95 -8.93 -19.97
CA ARG A 11 -6.92 -7.94 -19.50
C ARG A 11 -8.03 -8.62 -18.71
N ARG A 12 -7.88 -8.64 -17.38
CA ARG A 12 -8.84 -9.15 -16.42
C ARG A 12 -9.54 -8.00 -15.70
N ARG A 13 -10.69 -8.29 -15.09
CA ARG A 13 -11.24 -7.40 -14.06
C ARG A 13 -10.23 -7.35 -12.91
N MET A 14 -9.73 -6.17 -12.57
CA MET A 14 -8.84 -6.00 -11.43
C MET A 14 -9.57 -6.26 -10.11
N LEU A 15 -8.88 -6.86 -9.16
CA LEU A 15 -9.39 -7.18 -7.84
C LEU A 15 -9.23 -5.98 -6.91
N LYS A 16 -10.33 -5.54 -6.29
CA LYS A 16 -10.31 -4.52 -5.25
C LYS A 16 -9.98 -5.17 -3.91
N GLY A 17 -8.97 -4.68 -3.20
CA GLY A 17 -8.64 -5.21 -1.88
C GLY A 17 -8.16 -4.17 -0.88
N ASN A 18 -8.34 -4.48 0.40
CA ASN A 18 -7.75 -3.74 1.50
C ASN A 18 -6.67 -4.61 2.16
N LEU A 19 -5.52 -4.01 2.47
CA LEU A 19 -4.35 -4.70 3.01
C LEU A 19 -4.13 -4.48 4.50
N HIS A 20 -4.88 -3.57 5.14
CA HIS A 20 -4.70 -3.21 6.54
C HIS A 20 -6.07 -2.99 7.21
N ALA A 21 -6.44 -3.87 8.14
CA ALA A 21 -7.69 -3.76 8.90
C ALA A 21 -7.63 -4.54 10.22
N HIS A 22 -8.32 -4.01 11.24
CA HIS A 22 -8.32 -4.52 12.60
C HIS A 22 -9.70 -4.99 13.02
N THR A 23 -9.73 -6.01 13.87
CA THR A 23 -10.93 -6.61 14.42
C THR A 23 -10.86 -6.60 15.94
N THR A 24 -11.88 -7.14 16.61
CA THR A 24 -11.88 -7.34 18.06
C THR A 24 -10.77 -8.28 18.57
N ARG A 25 -9.96 -8.87 17.70
CA ARG A 25 -8.78 -9.67 18.09
C ARG A 25 -7.60 -8.79 18.52
N SER A 26 -7.54 -7.53 18.07
CA SER A 26 -6.68 -6.51 18.67
C SER A 26 -7.52 -5.39 19.27
N ASP A 27 -7.92 -4.43 18.46
CA ASP A 27 -8.43 -3.12 18.86
C ASP A 27 -9.37 -2.52 17.81
N GLY A 28 -9.81 -3.33 16.85
CA GLY A 28 -10.89 -3.01 15.94
C GLY A 28 -12.26 -3.11 16.61
N TRP A 29 -13.22 -2.39 16.04
CA TRP A 29 -14.56 -2.21 16.58
C TRP A 29 -15.54 -3.39 16.34
N THR A 30 -15.21 -4.34 15.46
CA THR A 30 -16.12 -5.42 15.08
C THR A 30 -15.39 -6.77 14.92
N THR A 31 -16.13 -7.88 14.94
CA THR A 31 -15.54 -9.22 14.87
C THR A 31 -14.96 -9.50 13.49
N PRO A 32 -14.00 -10.44 13.37
CA PRO A 32 -13.45 -10.84 12.09
C PRO A 32 -14.51 -11.23 11.05
N GLU A 33 -15.52 -12.01 11.46
CA GLU A 33 -16.59 -12.50 10.59
C GLU A 33 -17.42 -11.34 10.03
N GLU A 34 -17.79 -10.39 10.91
CA GLU A 34 -18.60 -9.25 10.52
C GLU A 34 -17.80 -8.28 9.65
N LEU A 35 -16.52 -8.03 9.96
CA LEU A 35 -15.67 -7.17 9.14
C LEU A 35 -15.52 -7.73 7.72
N ILE A 36 -15.28 -9.05 7.60
CA ILE A 36 -15.21 -9.75 6.31
C ILE A 36 -16.50 -9.56 5.51
N ARG A 37 -17.67 -9.77 6.13
CA ARG A 37 -18.99 -9.56 5.51
C ARG A 37 -19.16 -8.11 5.03
N LEU A 38 -18.83 -7.14 5.88
CA LEU A 38 -18.94 -5.72 5.55
C LEU A 38 -18.08 -5.35 4.33
N TYR A 39 -16.81 -5.77 4.29
CA TYR A 39 -15.95 -5.51 3.13
C TYR A 39 -16.49 -6.15 1.84
N ARG A 40 -17.03 -7.36 1.93
CA ARG A 40 -17.72 -8.02 0.82
C ARG A 40 -18.95 -7.22 0.36
N GLU A 41 -19.74 -6.67 1.28
CA GLU A 41 -20.87 -5.77 0.98
C GLU A 41 -20.43 -4.50 0.21
N ARG A 42 -19.21 -4.03 0.46
CA ARG A 42 -18.61 -2.88 -0.23
C ARG A 42 -17.88 -3.24 -1.51
N GLY A 43 -18.05 -4.47 -2.00
CA GLY A 43 -17.54 -4.92 -3.28
C GLY A 43 -16.02 -5.11 -3.30
N TYR A 44 -15.41 -5.40 -2.15
CA TYR A 44 -14.02 -5.85 -2.10
C TYR A 44 -13.93 -7.33 -2.48
N ASP A 45 -12.97 -7.66 -3.33
CA ASP A 45 -12.72 -9.02 -3.80
C ASP A 45 -11.79 -9.79 -2.84
N PHE A 46 -10.96 -9.07 -2.09
CA PHE A 46 -10.10 -9.63 -1.04
C PHE A 46 -9.84 -8.66 0.12
N LEU A 47 -9.46 -9.21 1.28
CA LEU A 47 -9.16 -8.47 2.50
C LEU A 47 -8.00 -9.15 3.24
N ALA A 48 -7.04 -8.39 3.75
CA ALA A 48 -6.13 -8.87 4.77
C ALA A 48 -6.64 -8.43 6.16
N LEU A 49 -6.76 -9.39 7.07
CA LEU A 49 -6.99 -9.10 8.50
C LEU A 49 -5.62 -9.02 9.17
N THR A 50 -5.27 -7.85 9.68
CA THR A 50 -3.92 -7.54 10.15
C THR A 50 -3.93 -7.11 11.60
N ASP A 51 -4.72 -7.80 12.43
CA ASP A 51 -4.79 -7.55 13.87
C ASP A 51 -3.38 -7.49 14.50
N HIS A 52 -3.19 -6.55 15.44
CA HIS A 52 -1.90 -6.34 16.07
C HIS A 52 -1.37 -7.64 16.70
N ARG A 53 -0.25 -8.11 16.16
CA ARG A 53 0.55 -9.26 16.61
C ARG A 53 -0.16 -10.61 16.55
N PHE A 54 -1.36 -10.69 15.99
CA PHE A 54 -2.06 -11.95 15.81
C PHE A 54 -2.01 -12.37 14.34
N TYR A 55 -1.36 -13.51 14.06
CA TYR A 55 -1.32 -14.04 12.71
C TYR A 55 -2.66 -14.67 12.34
N ASN A 56 -3.31 -14.09 11.34
CA ASN A 56 -4.59 -14.53 10.80
C ASN A 56 -4.36 -15.36 9.54
N LEU A 57 -4.18 -16.68 9.69
CA LEU A 57 -3.88 -17.59 8.60
C LEU A 57 -5.11 -17.98 7.76
N LYS A 58 -6.29 -18.08 8.39
CA LYS A 58 -7.53 -18.61 7.82
C LYS A 58 -8.63 -17.54 7.81
N SER A 59 -9.62 -17.70 6.91
CA SER A 59 -10.83 -16.87 6.95
C SER A 59 -11.68 -17.27 8.16
N PHE A 60 -12.23 -16.29 8.86
CA PHE A 60 -13.23 -16.49 9.91
C PHE A 60 -14.64 -16.62 9.36
N ALA A 61 -14.88 -16.15 8.13
CA ALA A 61 -16.14 -16.30 7.41
C ALA A 61 -15.87 -16.99 6.06
N PRO A 62 -15.62 -18.32 6.04
CA PRO A 62 -15.25 -19.04 4.82
C PRO A 62 -16.38 -19.15 3.79
N ASP A 63 -17.64 -18.94 4.21
CA ASP A 63 -18.81 -18.96 3.34
C ASP A 63 -19.07 -17.62 2.65
N GLU A 64 -18.39 -16.55 3.06
CA GLU A 64 -18.50 -15.24 2.41
C GLU A 64 -17.68 -15.20 1.12
N ASP A 65 -18.26 -14.64 0.05
CA ASP A 65 -17.59 -14.50 -1.25
C ASP A 65 -16.57 -13.34 -1.26
N ILE A 66 -15.56 -13.42 -0.39
CA ILE A 66 -14.40 -12.53 -0.33
C ILE A 66 -13.16 -13.34 0.07
N LEU A 67 -12.03 -13.10 -0.60
CA LEU A 67 -10.81 -13.85 -0.30
C LEU A 67 -10.06 -13.21 0.87
N VAL A 68 -9.80 -13.96 1.95
CA VAL A 68 -8.96 -13.47 3.04
C VAL A 68 -7.48 -13.78 2.78
N VAL A 69 -6.64 -12.76 2.67
CA VAL A 69 -5.18 -12.90 2.57
C VAL A 69 -4.59 -13.02 3.98
N PRO A 70 -3.75 -14.05 4.26
CA PRO A 70 -3.13 -14.19 5.57
C PRO A 70 -2.27 -12.99 5.95
N GLY A 71 -2.33 -12.57 7.21
CA GLY A 71 -1.50 -11.46 7.67
C GLY A 71 -1.61 -11.13 9.15
N MET A 72 -0.84 -10.13 9.53
CA MET A 72 -0.84 -9.47 10.85
C MET A 72 -0.18 -8.10 10.70
N GLU A 73 -0.33 -7.26 11.71
CA GLU A 73 0.53 -6.09 11.86
C GLU A 73 1.44 -6.27 13.08
N LEU A 74 2.72 -5.97 12.91
CA LEU A 74 3.70 -5.99 14.00
C LEU A 74 4.08 -4.56 14.39
N ASP A 75 4.03 -4.29 15.69
CA ASP A 75 4.45 -3.05 16.30
C ASP A 75 5.85 -3.16 16.95
N TYR A 76 6.72 -2.21 16.59
CA TYR A 76 8.10 -2.11 17.05
C TYR A 76 8.31 -0.81 17.81
N THR A 77 8.76 -0.91 19.05
CA THR A 77 9.15 0.25 19.85
C THR A 77 10.59 0.65 19.54
N LEU A 78 10.78 1.92 19.20
CA LEU A 78 12.08 2.54 18.93
C LEU A 78 12.59 3.31 20.18
N PRO A 79 13.86 3.75 20.21
CA PRO A 79 14.38 4.56 21.29
C PRO A 79 13.54 5.83 21.51
N GLN A 80 13.30 6.15 22.78
CA GLN A 80 12.47 7.27 23.19
C GLN A 80 13.28 8.23 24.07
N PRO A 81 13.05 9.55 23.98
CA PRO A 81 13.75 10.52 24.82
C PRO A 81 13.32 10.45 26.29
N GLY A 82 12.20 9.78 26.60
CA GLY A 82 11.71 9.58 27.96
C GLY A 82 10.47 8.68 28.00
N PRO A 83 10.03 8.26 29.21
CA PRO A 83 8.96 7.27 29.40
C PRO A 83 7.56 7.73 28.98
N GLU A 84 7.36 9.05 28.84
CA GLU A 84 6.10 9.65 28.39
C GLU A 84 5.96 9.63 26.85
N CYS A 85 7.06 9.43 26.14
CA CYS A 85 7.06 9.42 24.68
C CYS A 85 6.69 8.03 24.18
N ARG A 86 5.87 7.95 23.12
CA ARG A 86 5.67 6.73 22.36
C ARG A 86 6.30 6.93 21.01
N HIS A 87 7.37 6.18 20.75
CA HIS A 87 7.99 6.12 19.44
C HIS A 87 7.93 4.70 18.94
N ALA A 88 7.17 4.49 17.86
CA ALA A 88 6.91 3.17 17.33
C ALA A 88 6.84 3.21 15.81
N THR A 89 7.18 2.09 15.19
CA THR A 89 6.95 1.84 13.77
C THR A 89 6.16 0.55 13.61
N HIS A 90 5.42 0.45 12.52
CA HIS A 90 4.53 -0.66 12.26
C HIS A 90 4.84 -1.29 10.91
N ILE A 91 4.80 -2.63 10.89
CA ILE A 91 5.01 -3.43 9.70
C ILE A 91 3.81 -4.35 9.50
N VAL A 92 3.05 -4.10 8.44
CA VAL A 92 2.02 -5.04 7.99
C VAL A 92 2.69 -6.19 7.25
N CYS A 93 2.31 -7.41 7.60
CA CYS A 93 2.82 -8.65 7.03
C CYS A 93 1.70 -9.36 6.28
N LEU A 94 1.95 -9.77 5.04
CA LEU A 94 1.02 -10.52 4.19
C LEU A 94 1.69 -11.81 3.74
N GLY A 95 1.11 -12.97 4.03
CA GLY A 95 1.79 -14.25 3.82
C GLY A 95 1.01 -15.28 3.00
N PRO A 96 1.71 -16.30 2.45
CA PRO A 96 1.06 -17.42 1.81
C PRO A 96 0.32 -18.27 2.85
N ARG A 97 -0.62 -19.12 2.42
CA ARG A 97 -1.32 -20.04 3.34
C ARG A 97 -0.48 -21.26 3.74
N GLU A 98 0.45 -21.63 2.89
CA GLU A 98 1.29 -22.83 3.03
C GLU A 98 2.76 -22.42 3.02
N GLY A 99 3.60 -23.20 3.71
CA GLY A 99 5.06 -22.99 3.70
C GLY A 99 5.59 -21.82 4.55
N ASN A 100 4.72 -21.01 5.18
CA ASN A 100 5.16 -19.86 5.99
C ASN A 100 5.57 -20.21 7.45
N GLY A 101 5.25 -21.42 7.93
CA GLY A 101 5.56 -21.85 9.30
C GLY A 101 4.86 -21.05 10.42
N LEU A 102 3.82 -20.27 10.10
CA LEU A 102 3.02 -19.49 11.04
C LEU A 102 1.64 -20.14 11.25
N ALA A 103 1.15 -20.13 12.48
CA ALA A 103 -0.13 -20.73 12.82
C ALA A 103 -1.26 -19.69 12.90
N GLN A 104 -2.49 -20.15 12.67
CA GLN A 104 -3.68 -19.40 13.03
C GLN A 104 -3.64 -19.05 14.52
N ASP A 105 -3.96 -17.80 14.87
CA ASP A 105 -3.96 -17.29 16.25
C ASP A 105 -2.58 -17.21 16.91
N GLN A 106 -1.49 -17.44 16.16
CA GLN A 106 -0.15 -17.24 16.68
C GLN A 106 0.03 -15.77 17.08
N ARG A 107 0.34 -15.56 18.35
CA ARG A 107 0.57 -14.23 18.91
C ARG A 107 2.06 -13.96 19.03
N PHE A 108 2.46 -12.76 18.62
CA PHE A 108 3.81 -12.24 18.79
C PHE A 108 3.86 -11.24 19.94
N GLU A 109 5.06 -11.06 20.48
CA GLU A 109 5.32 -9.99 21.45
C GLU A 109 5.53 -8.66 20.74
N ARG A 110 5.37 -7.57 21.48
CA ARG A 110 5.84 -6.26 21.01
C ARG A 110 7.36 -6.27 21.02
N TYR A 111 7.98 -5.90 19.91
CA TYR A 111 9.42 -5.84 19.80
C TYR A 111 9.96 -4.49 20.27
N LYS A 112 11.17 -4.50 20.83
CA LYS A 112 11.97 -3.29 21.06
C LYS A 112 13.20 -3.42 20.18
N VAL A 113 13.44 -2.42 19.36
CA VAL A 113 14.60 -2.34 18.46
C VAL A 113 15.30 -1.02 18.69
N VAL A 114 16.62 -1.02 18.58
CA VAL A 114 17.44 0.20 18.72
C VAL A 114 17.38 1.05 17.46
N ASP A 115 17.33 0.42 16.29
CA ASP A 115 17.30 1.09 15.00
C ASP A 115 16.76 0.17 13.88
N GLN A 116 16.80 0.66 12.64
CA GLN A 116 16.44 -0.10 11.44
C GLN A 116 17.28 -1.34 11.18
N PHE A 117 18.53 -1.43 11.66
CA PHE A 117 19.38 -2.57 11.39
C PHE A 117 18.96 -3.78 12.24
N GLU A 118 18.54 -3.54 13.49
CA GLU A 118 17.90 -4.58 14.30
C GLU A 118 16.52 -4.96 13.72
N LEU A 119 15.72 -3.97 13.30
CA LEU A 119 14.44 -4.25 12.66
C LEU A 119 14.58 -5.08 11.37
N GLN A 120 15.63 -4.85 10.58
CA GLN A 120 15.92 -5.60 9.36
C GLN A 120 15.97 -7.11 9.61
N GLY A 121 16.58 -7.56 10.71
CA GLY A 121 16.63 -9.00 11.04
C GLY A 121 15.24 -9.62 11.18
N HIS A 122 14.27 -8.88 11.72
CA HIS A 122 12.89 -9.37 11.84
C HIS A 122 12.18 -9.38 10.46
N LEU A 123 12.47 -8.42 9.58
CA LEU A 123 11.97 -8.47 8.19
C LEU A 123 12.53 -9.68 7.44
N ASP A 124 13.84 -9.93 7.56
CA ASP A 124 14.50 -11.05 6.91
C ASP A 124 13.91 -12.39 7.35
N GLU A 125 13.57 -12.55 8.63
CA GLU A 125 12.87 -13.72 9.15
C GLU A 125 11.46 -13.90 8.55
N LEU A 126 10.72 -12.81 8.36
CA LEU A 126 9.39 -12.83 7.74
C LEU A 126 9.49 -13.16 6.24
N HIS A 127 10.48 -12.59 5.54
CA HIS A 127 10.75 -12.85 4.13
C HIS A 127 11.23 -14.27 3.88
N ALA A 128 12.04 -14.84 4.78
CA ALA A 128 12.46 -16.24 4.73
C ALA A 128 11.27 -17.21 4.86
N ARG A 129 10.17 -16.75 5.48
CA ARG A 129 8.87 -17.44 5.56
C ARG A 129 7.92 -17.10 4.39
N GLY A 130 8.38 -16.34 3.41
CA GLY A 130 7.61 -15.93 2.23
C GLY A 130 6.56 -14.84 2.50
N ASN A 131 6.61 -14.15 3.64
CA ASN A 131 5.71 -13.01 3.87
C ASN A 131 6.23 -11.77 3.13
N LEU A 132 5.32 -11.02 2.54
CA LEU A 132 5.56 -9.66 2.07
C LEU A 132 5.35 -8.68 3.22
N THR A 133 6.13 -7.60 3.25
CA THR A 133 6.04 -6.59 4.30
C THR A 133 5.76 -5.19 3.74
N VAL A 134 4.93 -4.43 4.44
CA VAL A 134 4.57 -3.03 4.15
C VAL A 134 4.98 -2.17 5.33
N LEU A 135 5.69 -1.07 5.06
CA LEU A 135 5.92 -0.02 6.06
C LEU A 135 4.63 0.77 6.27
N ALA A 136 4.02 0.65 7.45
CA ALA A 136 2.71 1.20 7.74
C ALA A 136 2.79 2.65 8.29
N HIS A 137 1.89 3.49 7.77
CA HIS A 137 1.61 4.89 8.17
C HIS A 137 2.76 5.65 8.86
N PRO A 138 3.88 5.90 8.14
CA PRO A 138 5.07 6.48 8.77
C PRO A 138 4.85 7.90 9.32
N GLN A 139 3.94 8.70 8.74
CA GLN A 139 3.60 10.01 9.28
C GLN A 139 2.90 9.91 10.64
N TRP A 140 1.93 9.01 10.81
CA TRP A 140 1.25 8.83 12.10
C TRP A 140 2.21 8.32 13.18
N SER A 141 3.07 7.38 12.79
CA SER A 141 4.15 6.84 13.60
C SER A 141 5.22 7.89 13.96
N SER A 142 5.18 9.09 13.37
CA SER A 142 6.20 10.14 13.51
C SER A 142 7.61 9.64 13.18
N THR A 143 7.70 8.67 12.29
CA THR A 143 8.94 8.03 11.86
C THR A 143 9.53 8.76 10.67
N SER A 144 10.75 9.25 10.82
CA SER A 144 11.44 10.00 9.78
C SER A 144 11.97 9.09 8.66
N PHE A 145 12.27 9.70 7.52
CA PHE A 145 12.92 8.98 6.42
C PHE A 145 14.24 8.32 6.84
N ASP A 146 15.07 9.02 7.64
CA ASP A 146 16.40 8.54 8.03
C ASP A 146 16.34 7.28 8.89
N GLU A 147 15.31 7.15 9.73
CA GLU A 147 15.11 5.99 10.59
C GLU A 147 14.82 4.71 9.81
N PHE A 148 14.37 4.80 8.56
CA PHE A 148 14.04 3.64 7.71
C PHE A 148 14.76 3.66 6.35
N ARG A 149 15.67 4.62 6.18
CA ARG A 149 16.42 4.86 4.93
C ARG A 149 17.19 3.63 4.44
N TYR A 150 17.60 2.72 5.30
CA TYR A 150 18.36 1.52 4.96
C TYR A 150 17.56 0.22 5.05
N LEU A 151 16.33 0.21 5.57
CA LEU A 151 15.47 -0.98 5.49
C LEU A 151 15.30 -1.46 4.05
N GLN A 152 15.40 -2.77 3.86
CA GLN A 152 15.26 -3.47 2.59
C GLN A 152 14.13 -4.49 2.66
N GLY A 153 13.63 -4.86 1.48
CA GLY A 153 12.69 -5.98 1.31
C GLY A 153 11.22 -5.66 1.57
N ASN A 154 10.87 -4.50 2.15
CA ASN A 154 9.50 -4.01 2.09
C ASN A 154 9.09 -3.82 0.61
N PHE A 155 8.06 -4.54 0.16
CA PHE A 155 7.59 -4.38 -1.21
C PHE A 155 6.84 -3.06 -1.39
N ALA A 156 6.21 -2.55 -0.32
CA ALA A 156 5.46 -1.31 -0.34
C ALA A 156 5.57 -0.51 0.96
N MET A 157 5.11 0.74 0.88
CA MET A 157 4.83 1.62 2.00
C MET A 157 3.40 2.14 1.87
N GLU A 158 2.72 2.36 2.99
CA GLU A 158 1.45 3.08 2.99
C GLU A 158 1.67 4.53 2.60
N ILE A 159 1.07 4.94 1.48
CA ILE A 159 1.09 6.33 1.00
C ILE A 159 -0.23 7.05 1.30
N TRP A 160 -1.24 6.28 1.70
CA TRP A 160 -2.52 6.72 2.21
C TRP A 160 -3.02 5.69 3.22
N ASN A 161 -3.20 6.12 4.46
CA ASN A 161 -3.81 5.34 5.51
C ASN A 161 -5.05 6.09 6.00
N THR A 162 -6.24 5.51 5.81
CA THR A 162 -7.50 6.22 6.08
C THR A 162 -7.66 6.57 7.56
N CYS A 163 -7.32 5.66 8.47
CA CYS A 163 -7.29 5.92 9.91
C CYS A 163 -6.45 7.15 10.23
N SER A 164 -5.21 7.17 9.74
CA SER A 164 -4.24 8.24 9.98
C SER A 164 -4.69 9.59 9.39
N VAL A 165 -5.27 9.57 8.19
CA VAL A 165 -5.84 10.77 7.56
C VAL A 165 -7.05 11.29 8.35
N HIS A 166 -7.94 10.40 8.77
CA HIS A 166 -9.17 10.77 9.45
C HIS A 166 -8.92 11.27 10.88
N ASP A 167 -8.11 10.55 11.65
CA ASP A 167 -7.93 10.81 13.09
C ASP A 167 -6.81 11.82 13.38
N ALA A 168 -5.83 11.97 12.48
CA ALA A 168 -4.63 12.78 12.71
C ALA A 168 -4.25 13.72 11.56
N ALA A 169 -5.07 13.81 10.49
CA ALA A 169 -4.76 14.60 9.29
C ALA A 169 -3.42 14.24 8.63
N CYS A 170 -2.99 12.98 8.73
CA CYS A 170 -1.75 12.48 8.15
C CYS A 170 -1.92 12.08 6.67
N ASP A 171 -2.07 13.05 5.76
CA ASP A 171 -2.31 12.81 4.33
C ASP A 171 -1.08 13.01 3.42
N SER A 172 0.12 13.01 4.01
CA SER A 172 1.38 13.40 3.35
C SER A 172 2.40 12.27 3.17
N ASP A 173 2.07 11.02 3.52
CA ASP A 173 2.97 9.86 3.39
C ASP A 173 3.50 9.64 1.96
N ALA A 174 2.73 10.03 0.93
CA ALA A 174 3.22 9.99 -0.45
C ALA A 174 4.51 10.81 -0.68
N ALA A 175 4.80 11.82 0.15
CA ALA A 175 6.05 12.57 0.09
C ALA A 175 7.24 11.78 0.67
N TYR A 176 7.00 10.97 1.71
CA TYR A 176 7.98 10.03 2.27
C TYR A 176 8.38 8.99 1.23
N TRP A 177 7.39 8.52 0.48
CA TRP A 177 7.61 7.57 -0.62
C TRP A 177 8.53 8.15 -1.69
N ASP A 178 8.32 9.42 -2.06
CA ASP A 178 9.17 10.08 -3.05
C ASP A 178 10.63 10.22 -2.58
N PHE A 179 10.90 10.31 -1.27
CA PHE A 179 12.29 10.28 -0.78
C PHE A 179 12.93 8.91 -1.04
N PHE A 180 12.22 7.81 -0.79
CA PHE A 180 12.71 6.47 -1.10
C PHE A 180 12.98 6.28 -2.59
N LEU A 181 12.05 6.69 -3.46
CA LEU A 181 12.21 6.57 -4.91
C LEU A 181 13.39 7.41 -5.44
N ARG A 182 13.61 8.61 -4.89
CA ARG A 182 14.74 9.48 -5.24
C ARG A 182 16.10 8.90 -4.85
N GLU A 183 16.14 8.11 -3.78
CA GLU A 183 17.32 7.34 -3.34
C GLU A 183 17.51 6.03 -4.12
N GLY A 184 16.72 5.81 -5.18
CA GLY A 184 16.84 4.63 -6.03
C GLY A 184 16.18 3.38 -5.46
N LYS A 185 15.48 3.47 -4.31
CA LYS A 185 14.76 2.32 -3.78
C LYS A 185 13.57 1.96 -4.67
N ARG A 186 13.42 0.68 -4.93
CA ARG A 186 12.29 0.12 -5.68
C ARG A 186 11.23 -0.37 -4.70
N ILE A 187 10.44 0.57 -4.20
CA ILE A 187 9.35 0.33 -3.25
C ILE A 187 8.04 0.88 -3.83
N TYR A 188 6.95 0.13 -3.68
CA TYR A 188 5.62 0.49 -4.16
C TYR A 188 4.82 1.29 -3.12
N GLY A 189 3.71 1.88 -3.56
CA GLY A 189 2.81 2.64 -2.71
C GLY A 189 1.43 1.98 -2.61
N VAL A 190 0.92 1.79 -1.39
CA VAL A 190 -0.42 1.24 -1.14
C VAL A 190 -1.33 2.26 -0.46
N ALA A 191 -2.64 2.16 -0.70
CA ALA A 191 -3.66 2.89 0.02
C ALA A 191 -4.51 1.87 0.79
N VAL A 192 -4.67 2.08 2.09
CA VAL A 192 -5.30 1.12 3.00
C VAL A 192 -6.15 1.80 4.05
N ASP A 193 -7.14 1.07 4.58
CA ASP A 193 -8.07 1.66 5.52
C ASP A 193 -7.51 1.79 6.94
N ASP A 194 -6.76 0.77 7.38
CA ASP A 194 -6.33 0.64 8.78
C ASP A 194 -7.55 0.73 9.72
N CYS A 195 -8.53 -0.11 9.39
CA CYS A 195 -9.88 0.02 9.91
C CYS A 195 -9.96 -0.42 11.37
N HIS A 196 -9.95 0.58 12.27
CA HIS A 196 -10.18 0.41 13.70
C HIS A 196 -11.61 0.77 14.13
N ARG A 197 -12.28 1.65 13.38
CA ARG A 197 -13.60 2.21 13.69
C ARG A 197 -14.50 2.26 12.44
N PRO A 198 -15.83 2.36 12.60
CA PRO A 198 -16.77 2.46 11.47
C PRO A 198 -16.44 3.57 10.49
N GLU A 199 -15.85 4.68 10.96
CA GLU A 199 -15.54 5.84 10.12
C GLU A 199 -14.40 5.57 9.15
N HIS A 200 -13.51 4.60 9.43
CA HIS A 200 -12.35 4.29 8.59
C HIS A 200 -12.68 3.31 7.46
N PHE A 201 -13.82 2.63 7.59
CA PHE A 201 -14.18 1.47 6.78
C PHE A 201 -14.39 1.79 5.29
N ALA A 202 -13.73 1.00 4.43
CA ALA A 202 -13.96 0.90 3.00
C ALA A 202 -13.78 2.21 2.20
N ARG A 203 -12.73 2.98 2.52
CA ARG A 203 -12.46 4.29 1.89
C ARG A 203 -11.26 4.28 0.95
N SER A 204 -10.39 3.31 1.11
CA SER A 204 -9.12 3.20 0.39
C SER A 204 -8.81 1.74 0.10
N PHE A 205 -8.07 1.52 -0.98
CA PHE A 205 -7.88 0.18 -1.53
C PHE A 205 -6.74 0.14 -2.54
N VAL A 206 -6.28 -1.08 -2.80
CA VAL A 206 -5.50 -1.41 -3.99
C VAL A 206 -6.39 -2.06 -5.04
N MET A 207 -6.04 -1.85 -6.31
CA MET A 207 -6.62 -2.54 -7.45
C MET A 207 -5.52 -3.41 -8.05
N VAL A 208 -5.67 -4.74 -7.96
CA VAL A 208 -4.64 -5.73 -8.29
C VAL A 208 -5.00 -6.48 -9.56
N ASN A 209 -4.05 -6.61 -10.50
CA ASN A 209 -4.19 -7.44 -11.69
C ASN A 209 -3.70 -8.86 -11.42
N ALA A 210 -4.59 -9.69 -10.86
CA ALA A 210 -4.31 -11.10 -10.57
C ALA A 210 -5.59 -11.94 -10.69
N PRO A 211 -5.48 -13.27 -10.92
CA PRO A 211 -6.54 -14.18 -10.54
C PRO A 211 -6.82 -14.09 -9.03
N ARG A 212 -8.05 -14.42 -8.62
CA ARG A 212 -8.51 -14.29 -7.24
C ARG A 212 -8.06 -15.50 -6.40
N ASP A 213 -6.76 -15.58 -6.16
CA ASP A 213 -6.12 -16.56 -5.29
C ASP A 213 -4.97 -15.92 -4.51
N VAL A 214 -4.66 -16.46 -3.32
CA VAL A 214 -3.68 -15.85 -2.41
C VAL A 214 -2.27 -15.80 -3.05
N PRO A 215 -1.71 -16.91 -3.59
CA PRO A 215 -0.40 -16.87 -4.23
C PRO A 215 -0.29 -15.83 -5.36
N ALA A 216 -1.28 -15.75 -6.24
CA ALA A 216 -1.24 -14.83 -7.37
C ALA A 216 -1.42 -13.37 -6.96
N ILE A 217 -2.25 -13.09 -5.94
CA ILE A 217 -2.36 -11.73 -5.37
C ILE A 217 -1.05 -11.32 -4.73
N LEU A 218 -0.41 -12.17 -3.92
CA LEU A 218 0.89 -11.87 -3.32
C LEU A 218 1.96 -11.65 -4.40
N ASN A 219 2.00 -12.50 -5.43
CA ASN A 219 2.92 -12.32 -6.55
C ASN A 219 2.69 -10.98 -7.27
N ALA A 220 1.44 -10.66 -7.59
CA ALA A 220 1.07 -9.41 -8.24
C ALA A 220 1.41 -8.18 -7.39
N LEU A 221 1.21 -8.24 -6.06
CA LEU A 221 1.62 -7.18 -5.15
C LEU A 221 3.15 -7.01 -5.16
N ASN A 222 3.90 -8.11 -5.06
CA ASN A 222 5.37 -8.08 -5.06
C ASN A 222 5.96 -7.59 -6.39
N GLU A 223 5.31 -7.89 -7.52
CA GLU A 223 5.73 -7.44 -8.85
C GLU A 223 5.26 -6.02 -9.21
N GLY A 224 4.44 -5.40 -8.38
CA GLY A 224 3.88 -4.06 -8.64
C GLY A 224 2.72 -4.06 -9.65
N ALA A 225 2.07 -5.21 -9.86
CA ALA A 225 0.91 -5.38 -10.73
C ALA A 225 -0.39 -4.85 -10.10
N PHE A 226 -0.32 -3.65 -9.52
CA PHE A 226 -1.45 -2.98 -8.88
C PHE A 226 -1.31 -1.44 -8.91
N TYR A 227 -2.39 -0.75 -8.55
CA TYR A 227 -2.37 0.68 -8.22
C TYR A 227 -3.20 0.95 -6.95
N ALA A 228 -2.94 2.08 -6.29
CA ALA A 228 -3.62 2.50 -5.06
C ALA A 228 -4.70 3.55 -5.34
N SER A 229 -5.81 3.55 -4.60
CA SER A 229 -6.92 4.50 -4.82
C SER A 229 -7.81 4.71 -3.60
N THR A 230 -8.42 5.89 -3.52
CA THR A 230 -9.54 6.23 -2.64
C THR A 230 -10.83 6.49 -3.43
N GLY A 231 -10.85 6.20 -4.73
CA GLY A 231 -12.01 6.46 -5.60
C GLY A 231 -11.70 6.37 -7.09
N PRO A 232 -10.75 7.17 -7.64
CA PRO A 232 -10.50 7.24 -9.07
C PRO A 232 -9.97 5.92 -9.64
N VAL A 233 -10.31 5.64 -10.90
CA VAL A 233 -9.83 4.48 -11.65
C VAL A 233 -8.68 4.89 -12.55
N ILE A 234 -7.57 4.14 -12.48
CA ILE A 234 -6.48 4.25 -13.46
C ILE A 234 -6.71 3.13 -14.48
N GLU A 235 -6.89 3.52 -15.74
CA GLU A 235 -7.22 2.61 -16.83
C GLU A 235 -5.96 2.09 -17.54
N ASP A 236 -4.90 2.90 -17.58
CA ASP A 236 -3.63 2.56 -18.20
C ASP A 236 -2.52 3.51 -17.72
N PHE A 237 -1.28 3.02 -17.64
CA PHE A 237 -0.10 3.85 -17.41
C PHE A 237 1.13 3.24 -18.10
N TYR A 238 1.77 4.01 -18.97
CA TYR A 238 2.93 3.55 -19.73
C TYR A 238 3.88 4.69 -20.09
N TYR A 239 5.13 4.31 -20.36
CA TYR A 239 6.16 5.14 -20.94
C TYR A 239 6.49 4.65 -22.36
N ASP A 240 6.46 5.54 -23.34
CA ASP A 240 6.80 5.22 -24.72
C ASP A 240 7.53 6.38 -25.41
N GLY A 241 8.73 6.11 -25.94
CA GLY A 241 9.52 7.07 -26.70
C GLY A 241 9.73 8.43 -26.01
N GLY A 242 10.08 8.46 -24.72
CA GLY A 242 10.26 9.70 -23.97
C GLY A 242 9.00 10.23 -23.28
N ARG A 243 7.83 9.61 -23.48
CA ARG A 243 6.55 10.13 -22.96
C ARG A 243 5.89 9.20 -21.98
N ALA A 244 5.52 9.71 -20.82
CA ALA A 244 4.61 9.04 -19.91
C ALA A 244 3.15 9.39 -20.25
N VAL A 245 2.29 8.38 -20.30
CA VAL A 245 0.86 8.51 -20.59
C VAL A 245 0.07 7.81 -19.50
N VAL A 246 -0.86 8.54 -18.89
CA VAL A 246 -1.84 7.98 -17.95
C VAL A 246 -3.24 8.15 -18.52
N LYS A 247 -4.07 7.12 -18.38
CA LYS A 247 -5.51 7.14 -18.69
C LYS A 247 -6.27 6.83 -17.42
N CYS A 248 -7.38 7.53 -17.20
CA CYS A 248 -8.12 7.43 -15.95
C CYS A 248 -9.59 7.81 -16.11
N SER A 249 -10.38 7.47 -15.08
CA SER A 249 -11.70 8.04 -14.88
C SER A 249 -11.65 9.58 -14.85
N PRO A 250 -12.79 10.28 -15.08
CA PRO A 250 -12.84 11.74 -15.06
C PRO A 250 -12.15 12.38 -13.86
N ALA A 251 -11.20 13.27 -14.12
CA ALA A 251 -10.32 13.86 -13.11
C ALA A 251 -10.26 15.40 -13.24
N CYS A 252 -10.17 16.09 -12.11
CA CYS A 252 -9.93 17.54 -12.08
C CYS A 252 -8.43 17.86 -12.17
N GLN A 253 -7.57 16.92 -11.78
CA GLN A 253 -6.12 17.11 -11.78
C GLN A 253 -5.38 15.79 -11.99
N ILE A 254 -4.33 15.83 -12.82
CA ILE A 254 -3.36 14.74 -12.98
C ILE A 254 -1.96 15.31 -12.71
N ARG A 255 -1.16 14.58 -11.94
CA ARG A 255 0.20 14.98 -11.55
C ARG A 255 1.19 13.91 -11.97
N PHE A 256 2.35 14.32 -12.46
CA PHE A 256 3.50 13.45 -12.72
C PHE A 256 4.62 13.77 -11.75
N HIS A 257 5.18 12.73 -11.12
CA HIS A 257 6.23 12.83 -10.10
C HIS A 257 7.46 12.05 -10.58
N PHE A 258 8.62 12.71 -10.53
CA PHE A 258 9.86 12.21 -11.12
C PHE A 258 11.09 12.89 -10.49
N GLY A 259 11.98 12.08 -9.93
CA GLY A 259 13.28 12.50 -9.40
C GLY A 259 13.26 13.80 -8.59
N PHE A 260 14.21 14.68 -8.87
CA PHE A 260 14.47 15.93 -8.12
C PHE A 260 13.80 17.18 -8.73
N SER A 261 12.67 17.01 -9.44
CA SER A 261 11.99 18.12 -10.10
C SER A 261 10.65 18.48 -9.47
N PRO A 262 10.19 19.73 -9.62
CA PRO A 262 8.82 20.11 -9.28
C PRO A 262 7.82 19.22 -10.03
N THR A 263 6.79 18.78 -9.32
CA THR A 263 5.69 18.00 -9.89
C THR A 263 5.10 18.70 -11.11
N HIS A 264 5.01 18.00 -12.24
CA HIS A 264 4.26 18.49 -13.40
C HIS A 264 2.77 18.25 -13.18
N ILE A 265 1.94 19.28 -13.41
CA ILE A 265 0.51 19.24 -13.10
C ILE A 265 -0.30 19.61 -14.35
N VAL A 266 -1.22 18.74 -14.73
CA VAL A 266 -2.28 19.02 -15.70
C VAL A 266 -3.59 19.22 -14.94
N ARG A 267 -4.26 20.35 -15.18
CA ARG A 267 -5.54 20.71 -14.55
C ARG A 267 -6.64 20.70 -15.58
N ALA A 268 -7.81 20.23 -15.17
CA ALA A 268 -9.04 20.45 -15.92
C ALA A 268 -9.34 21.96 -15.95
N ASN A 269 -9.71 22.46 -17.12
CA ASN A 269 -10.29 23.79 -17.29
C ASN A 269 -11.80 23.62 -17.49
N ASP A 270 -12.27 23.64 -18.75
CA ASP A 270 -13.70 23.56 -19.08
C ASP A 270 -14.29 22.14 -19.03
N ALA A 271 -13.44 21.12 -19.11
CA ALA A 271 -13.85 19.72 -19.10
C ALA A 271 -12.91 18.86 -18.24
N LEU A 272 -13.47 17.82 -17.62
CA LEU A 272 -12.70 16.85 -16.84
C LEU A 272 -11.71 16.10 -17.73
N LEU A 273 -10.53 15.84 -17.16
CA LEU A 273 -9.48 15.07 -17.80
C LEU A 273 -9.86 13.58 -17.81
N LYS A 274 -9.49 12.86 -18.88
CA LYS A 274 -9.55 11.38 -18.95
C LYS A 274 -8.16 10.73 -19.03
N GLY A 275 -7.13 11.55 -18.83
CA GLY A 275 -5.74 11.17 -19.00
C GLY A 275 -4.86 12.39 -19.25
N ALA A 276 -3.55 12.18 -19.22
CA ALA A 276 -2.56 13.20 -19.51
C ALA A 276 -1.30 12.56 -20.08
N VAL A 277 -0.48 13.39 -20.72
CA VAL A 277 0.82 13.03 -21.29
C VAL A 277 1.87 13.97 -20.72
N PHE A 278 3.06 13.45 -20.46
CA PHE A 278 4.21 14.23 -20.02
C PHE A 278 5.48 13.75 -20.75
N ASP A 279 6.22 14.68 -21.36
CA ASP A 279 7.55 14.41 -21.90
C ASP A 279 8.53 14.28 -20.72
N VAL A 280 9.04 13.08 -20.50
CA VAL A 280 9.93 12.74 -19.38
C VAL A 280 11.38 13.03 -19.77
N PRO A 281 12.09 13.93 -19.07
CA PRO A 281 13.50 14.17 -19.34
C PRO A 281 14.35 12.91 -19.13
N ASP A 282 15.30 12.68 -20.04
CA ASP A 282 16.15 11.48 -20.07
C ASP A 282 17.00 11.26 -18.82
N CYS A 283 17.18 12.28 -17.97
CA CYS A 283 17.95 12.15 -16.73
C CYS A 283 17.24 11.33 -15.65
N TYR A 284 15.91 11.23 -15.68
CA TYR A 284 15.15 10.57 -14.61
C TYR A 284 15.18 9.04 -14.71
N THR A 285 15.16 8.41 -13.54
CA THR A 285 15.24 6.95 -13.35
C THR A 285 13.88 6.30 -13.15
N TYR A 286 12.85 7.09 -12.81
CA TYR A 286 11.48 6.62 -12.63
C TYR A 286 10.47 7.72 -12.98
N ILE A 287 9.23 7.31 -13.25
CA ILE A 287 8.07 8.18 -13.40
C ILE A 287 6.85 7.54 -12.75
N ARG A 288 6.08 8.31 -11.97
CA ARG A 288 4.76 7.89 -11.47
C ARG A 288 3.74 9.01 -11.66
N ALA A 289 2.46 8.66 -11.63
CA ALA A 289 1.37 9.62 -11.72
C ALA A 289 0.43 9.52 -10.51
N SER A 290 -0.24 10.62 -10.21
CA SER A 290 -1.39 10.65 -9.31
C SER A 290 -2.56 11.40 -9.94
N VAL A 291 -3.77 10.90 -9.74
CA VAL A 291 -5.02 11.41 -10.29
C VAL A 291 -5.89 11.91 -9.14
N VAL A 292 -6.56 13.05 -9.32
CA VAL A 292 -7.53 13.60 -8.36
C VAL A 292 -8.87 13.81 -9.05
N ASP A 293 -9.92 13.23 -8.50
CA ASP A 293 -11.29 13.42 -8.99
C ASP A 293 -11.92 14.74 -8.49
N PRO A 294 -13.11 15.14 -8.96
CA PRO A 294 -13.79 16.35 -8.48
C PRO A 294 -14.20 16.34 -7.01
N PHE A 295 -14.20 15.19 -6.34
CA PHE A 295 -14.55 15.03 -4.93
C PHE A 295 -13.32 15.05 -4.01
N GLY A 296 -12.12 15.20 -4.58
CA GLY A 296 -10.86 15.21 -3.84
C GLY A 296 -10.28 13.82 -3.57
N ASN A 297 -10.91 12.75 -4.05
CA ASN A 297 -10.33 11.41 -3.96
C ASN A 297 -9.13 11.29 -4.88
N LYS A 298 -8.18 10.43 -4.52
CA LYS A 298 -6.88 10.30 -5.15
C LYS A 298 -6.66 8.86 -5.62
N ALA A 299 -5.96 8.70 -6.74
CA ALA A 299 -5.39 7.43 -7.16
C ALA A 299 -3.91 7.62 -7.52
N TRP A 300 -3.09 6.60 -7.30
CA TRP A 300 -1.65 6.64 -7.51
C TRP A 300 -1.21 5.43 -8.32
N THR A 301 -0.49 5.67 -9.40
CA THR A 301 0.22 4.59 -10.08
C THR A 301 1.42 4.19 -9.24
N ASN A 302 1.79 2.91 -9.26
CA ASN A 302 3.17 2.54 -8.96
C ASN A 302 4.15 3.09 -10.02
N PRO A 303 5.44 3.27 -9.69
CA PRO A 303 6.42 3.85 -10.60
C PRO A 303 6.72 2.92 -11.77
N ILE A 304 6.90 3.49 -12.95
CA ILE A 304 7.66 2.84 -14.02
C ILE A 304 9.13 3.19 -13.78
N PHE A 305 9.95 2.19 -13.49
CA PHE A 305 11.40 2.33 -13.42
C PHE A 305 11.97 2.31 -14.84
N LEU A 306 12.64 3.39 -15.24
CA LEU A 306 13.10 3.64 -16.61
C LEU A 306 14.55 3.18 -16.84
N LYS A 307 15.32 3.00 -15.77
CA LYS A 307 16.72 2.58 -15.79
C LYS A 307 16.94 1.56 -14.68
N GLU A 308 17.89 0.65 -14.90
CA GLU A 308 18.46 -0.11 -13.80
C GLU A 308 19.32 0.84 -12.94
N VAL A 309 19.17 0.75 -11.62
CA VAL A 309 19.89 1.57 -10.64
C VAL A 309 21.10 0.79 -10.17
#